data_AF-A0A957EYL9-F1
#
_entry.id   AF-A0A957EYL9-F1
#
_cell.length_a   1.000
_cell.length_b   1.000
_cell.length_c   1.000
_cell.angle_alpha   90.00
_cell.angle_beta   90.00
_cell.angle_gamma   90.00
#
_symmetry.space_group_name_H-M   'P 1'
#
loop_
_entity.id
_entity.type
_entity.pdbx_description
1 polymer ?
#
loop_
_entity_poly.entity_id
_entity_poly.type
_entity_poly.pdbx_seq_one_letter_code
_entity_poly.pdbx_strand_id
1 'polypeptide(L)'
;MNRFVYRLLLFLLLGLGGLTAVSPTHAQAILLPQAIADGSVVAEIVGIHPSYAQPMLRLTLTNQFVTPLTLEVPLGLHLNSNEAAFADILIGQAQTVNLEANETKEVLLLGYSLDHHRAFPSPAVA
;
A
#
# COMPACT_ATOMS: atom_id res chain seq x y z
N MET A 1 -61.10 -10.75 20.47
CA MET A 1 -60.13 -9.64 20.38
C MET A 1 -58.71 -10.19 20.10
N ASN A 2 -58.54 -11.14 19.15
CA ASN A 2 -57.34 -12.00 19.18
C ASN A 2 -56.69 -12.28 17.82
N ARG A 3 -57.15 -11.72 16.69
CA ARG A 3 -56.54 -11.99 15.37
C ARG A 3 -55.61 -10.90 14.85
N PHE A 4 -55.74 -9.69 15.38
CA PHE A 4 -54.93 -8.53 14.96
C PHE A 4 -53.54 -8.54 15.62
N VAL A 5 -53.45 -8.98 16.88
CA VAL A 5 -52.19 -9.00 17.65
C VAL A 5 -51.18 -10.00 17.06
N TYR A 6 -51.62 -11.18 16.61
CA TYR A 6 -50.71 -12.15 15.98
C TYR A 6 -50.13 -11.69 14.65
N ARG A 7 -50.90 -10.92 13.86
CA ARG A 7 -50.41 -10.40 12.57
C ARG A 7 -49.36 -9.31 12.75
N LEU A 8 -49.50 -8.50 13.82
CA LEU A 8 -48.52 -7.48 14.17
C LEU A 8 -47.20 -8.10 14.68
N LEU A 9 -47.31 -9.17 15.49
CA LEU A 9 -46.14 -9.87 16.05
C LEU A 9 -45.36 -10.65 14.98
N LEU A 10 -46.04 -11.20 13.98
CA LEU A 10 -45.39 -11.89 12.86
C LEU A 10 -44.62 -10.92 11.95
N PHE A 11 -45.15 -9.71 11.73
CA PHE A 11 -44.45 -8.66 10.96
C PHE A 11 -43.24 -8.10 11.70
N LEU A 12 -43.30 -8.00 13.03
CA LEU A 12 -42.18 -7.50 13.84
C LEU A 12 -40.97 -8.45 13.85
N LEU A 13 -41.21 -9.77 13.78
CA LEU A 13 -40.14 -10.77 13.75
C LEU A 13 -39.46 -10.90 12.37
N LEU A 14 -40.15 -10.55 11.29
CA LEU A 14 -39.60 -10.56 9.93
C LEU A 14 -38.74 -9.33 9.61
N GLY A 15 -38.86 -8.25 10.39
CA GLY A 15 -38.09 -7.02 10.21
C GLY A 15 -36.68 -7.02 10.83
N LEU A 16 -36.31 -8.03 11.62
CA LEU A 16 -35.02 -8.11 12.33
C LEU A 16 -33.96 -8.97 11.62
N GLY A 17 -34.24 -9.49 10.42
CA GLY A 17 -33.30 -10.31 9.68
C GLY A 17 -32.51 -9.49 8.65
N GLY A 18 -31.27 -9.11 8.97
CA GLY A 18 -30.29 -8.82 7.93
C GLY A 18 -29.51 -7.51 8.04
N LEU A 19 -29.07 -7.11 9.24
CA LEU A 19 -27.75 -6.45 9.30
C LEU A 19 -26.72 -7.54 9.07
N THR A 20 -26.49 -7.90 7.80
CA THR A 20 -25.30 -8.65 7.42
C THR A 20 -24.14 -7.77 7.82
N ALA A 21 -23.52 -8.09 8.95
CA ALA A 21 -22.22 -7.59 9.31
C ALA A 21 -21.34 -7.85 8.09
N VAL A 22 -21.04 -6.78 7.34
CA VAL A 22 -20.00 -6.82 6.33
C VAL A 22 -18.75 -7.05 7.14
N SER A 23 -18.35 -8.32 7.25
CA SER A 23 -17.04 -8.65 7.76
C SER A 23 -16.05 -7.80 6.97
N PRO A 24 -15.16 -7.04 7.62
CA PRO A 24 -14.07 -6.43 6.89
C PRO A 24 -13.29 -7.61 6.31
N THR A 25 -13.51 -7.87 5.02
CA THR A 25 -12.60 -8.69 4.23
C THR A 25 -11.25 -8.10 4.51
N HIS A 26 -10.39 -8.87 5.19
CA HIS A 26 -8.98 -8.57 5.24
C HIS A 26 -8.54 -8.47 3.78
N ALA A 27 -8.49 -7.23 3.26
CA ALA A 27 -8.04 -6.97 1.91
C ALA A 27 -6.63 -7.53 1.86
N GLN A 28 -6.48 -8.63 1.14
CA GLN A 28 -5.21 -9.33 1.04
C GLN A 28 -4.20 -8.33 0.49
N ALA A 29 -3.10 -8.11 1.22
CA ALA A 29 -2.09 -7.14 0.81
C ALA A 29 -1.54 -7.55 -0.57
N ILE A 30 -1.54 -6.62 -1.52
CA ILE A 30 -1.07 -6.86 -2.88
C ILE A 30 0.37 -6.37 -2.98
N LEU A 31 1.25 -7.19 -3.54
CA LEU A 31 2.63 -6.79 -3.79
C LEU A 31 2.67 -5.65 -4.81
N LEU A 32 3.49 -4.63 -4.55
CA LEU A 32 3.61 -3.45 -5.41
C LEU A 32 3.88 -3.79 -6.89
N PRO A 33 4.79 -4.72 -7.25
CA PRO A 33 5.00 -5.08 -8.65
C PRO A 33 3.75 -5.65 -9.32
N GLN A 34 2.96 -6.45 -8.58
CA GLN A 34 1.70 -7.01 -9.07
C GLN A 34 0.66 -5.90 -9.25
N ALA A 35 0.53 -5.00 -8.28
CA ALA A 35 -0.42 -3.89 -8.35
C ALA A 35 -0.15 -2.93 -9.52
N ILE A 36 1.13 -2.72 -9.86
CA ILE A 36 1.54 -1.95 -11.04
C ILE A 36 1.20 -2.73 -12.33
N ALA A 37 1.54 -4.01 -12.39
CA ALA A 37 1.28 -4.86 -13.55
C ALA A 37 -0.22 -4.96 -13.89
N ASP A 38 -1.07 -5.02 -12.86
CA ASP A 38 -2.52 -5.09 -13.00
C ASP A 38 -3.17 -3.71 -13.21
N GLY A 39 -2.38 -2.63 -13.25
CA GLY A 39 -2.87 -1.26 -13.41
C GLY A 39 -3.69 -0.73 -12.23
N SER A 40 -3.65 -1.41 -11.08
CA SER A 40 -4.36 -1.00 -9.87
C SER A 40 -3.71 0.23 -9.24
N VAL A 41 -2.41 0.39 -9.46
CA VAL A 41 -1.59 1.46 -8.89
C VAL A 41 -0.67 2.03 -9.95
N VAL A 42 -0.61 3.37 -10.01
CA VAL A 42 0.45 4.08 -10.72
C VAL A 42 1.53 4.43 -9.69
N ALA A 43 2.77 4.10 -10.01
CA ALA A 43 3.94 4.33 -9.15
C ALA A 43 4.95 5.23 -9.88
N GLU A 44 5.34 6.32 -9.25
CA GLU A 44 6.42 7.19 -9.70
C GLU A 44 7.52 7.22 -8.64
N ILE A 45 8.77 7.02 -9.08
CA ILE A 45 9.93 6.93 -8.18
C ILE A 45 10.88 8.06 -8.51
N VAL A 46 11.23 8.84 -7.50
CA VAL A 46 12.17 9.95 -7.61
C VAL A 46 13.27 9.78 -6.56
N GLY A 47 14.51 9.99 -6.97
CA GLY A 47 15.64 10.06 -6.04
C GLY A 47 15.56 11.37 -5.25
N ILE A 48 15.68 11.31 -3.93
CA ILE A 48 15.60 12.52 -3.09
C ILE A 48 16.93 12.99 -2.53
N HIS A 49 17.98 12.15 -2.56
CA HIS A 49 19.29 12.57 -2.07
C HIS A 49 20.47 11.93 -2.82
N PRO A 50 21.28 12.72 -3.54
CA PRO A 50 22.44 12.19 -4.27
C PRO A 50 23.60 11.77 -3.37
N SER A 51 23.61 12.21 -2.10
CA SER A 51 24.65 11.83 -1.13
C SER A 51 24.35 10.54 -0.35
N TYR A 52 23.38 9.73 -0.80
CA TYR A 52 23.02 8.44 -0.20
C TYR A 52 22.60 8.50 1.28
N ALA A 53 22.15 9.68 1.74
CA ALA A 53 21.49 9.79 3.03
C ALA A 53 20.13 9.09 2.95
N GLN A 54 19.75 8.40 4.02
CA GLN A 54 18.45 7.75 4.10
C GLN A 54 17.38 8.73 4.62
N PRO A 55 16.13 8.67 4.12
CA PRO A 55 15.66 7.84 3.01
C PRO A 55 16.18 8.34 1.65
N MET A 56 16.48 7.41 0.74
CA MET A 56 17.05 7.75 -0.57
C MET A 56 16.00 7.94 -1.67
N LEU A 57 14.82 7.36 -1.49
CA LEU A 57 13.78 7.31 -2.51
C LEU A 57 12.47 7.89 -2.00
N ARG A 58 11.79 8.63 -2.86
CA ARG A 58 10.38 9.00 -2.70
C ARG A 58 9.57 8.29 -3.77
N LEU A 59 8.64 7.47 -3.32
CA LEU A 59 7.69 6.75 -4.15
C LEU A 59 6.33 7.43 -4.02
N THR A 60 5.79 7.93 -5.12
CA THR A 60 4.42 8.43 -5.22
C THR A 60 3.54 7.31 -5.74
N LEU A 61 2.55 6.91 -4.93
CA LEU A 61 1.60 5.86 -5.28
C LEU A 61 0.21 6.47 -5.46
N THR A 62 -0.42 6.18 -6.59
CA THR A 62 -1.81 6.56 -6.86
C THR A 62 -2.67 5.32 -7.05
N ASN A 63 -3.64 5.13 -6.15
CA ASN A 63 -4.66 4.09 -6.29
C ASN A 63 -5.61 4.47 -7.45
N GLN A 64 -5.78 3.58 -8.41
CA GLN A 64 -6.69 3.79 -9.55
C GLN A 64 -8.10 3.27 -9.30
N PHE A 65 -8.34 2.61 -8.17
CA PHE A 65 -9.63 2.03 -7.84
C PHE A 65 -10.46 2.89 -6.89
N VAL A 66 -11.78 2.68 -6.98
CA VAL A 66 -12.79 3.28 -6.10
C VAL A 66 -12.92 2.55 -4.75
N THR A 67 -12.03 1.61 -4.47
CA THR A 67 -11.97 0.86 -3.21
C THR A 67 -10.60 1.02 -2.57
N PRO A 68 -10.51 1.00 -1.22
CA PRO A 68 -9.23 1.01 -0.52
C PRO A 68 -8.35 -0.19 -0.91
N LEU A 69 -7.04 0.02 -0.86
CA LEU A 69 -6.03 -0.94 -1.24
C LEU A 69 -4.94 -0.99 -0.17
N THR A 70 -4.56 -2.21 0.23
CA THR A 70 -3.36 -2.43 1.03
C THR A 70 -2.26 -2.96 0.11
N LEU A 71 -1.17 -2.22 0.04
CA LEU A 71 0.01 -2.55 -0.76
C LEU A 71 1.16 -2.99 0.13
N GLU A 72 1.92 -3.96 -0.35
CA GLU A 72 3.20 -4.33 0.22
C GLU A 72 4.32 -3.99 -0.77
N VAL A 73 5.23 -3.14 -0.32
CA VAL A 73 6.48 -2.84 -1.01
C VAL A 73 7.52 -3.84 -0.47
N PRO A 74 7.91 -4.87 -1.24
CA PRO A 74 8.77 -5.91 -0.71
C PRO A 74 10.23 -5.43 -0.57
N LEU A 75 10.91 -5.99 0.42
CA LEU A 75 12.37 -5.90 0.53
C LEU A 75 13.03 -6.44 -0.74
N GLY A 76 14.14 -5.83 -1.16
CA GLY A 76 14.93 -6.30 -2.30
C GLY A 76 14.28 -6.04 -3.65
N LEU A 77 13.15 -5.33 -3.70
CA LEU A 77 12.59 -4.85 -4.95
C LEU A 77 13.64 -3.96 -5.65
N HIS A 78 13.99 -4.35 -6.87
CA HIS A 78 14.85 -3.57 -7.74
C HIS A 78 14.01 -2.55 -8.48
N LEU A 79 14.35 -1.28 -8.28
CA LEU A 79 13.72 -0.16 -8.94
C LEU A 79 14.67 0.37 -10.02
N ASN A 80 14.17 0.39 -11.26
CA ASN A 80 14.87 0.95 -12.39
C ASN A 80 14.53 2.44 -12.48
N SER A 81 15.42 3.30 -11.99
CA SER A 81 15.23 4.74 -12.05
C SER A 81 15.76 5.31 -13.36
N ASN A 82 15.10 6.36 -13.86
CA ASN A 82 15.61 7.12 -15.01
C ASN A 82 16.79 8.04 -14.64
N GLU A 83 17.04 8.24 -13.34
CA GLU A 83 18.18 9.01 -12.86
C GLU A 83 19.39 8.10 -12.70
N ALA A 84 20.49 8.40 -13.41
CA ALA A 84 21.69 7.56 -13.43
C ALA A 84 22.29 7.28 -12.04
N ALA A 85 22.21 8.23 -11.10
CA ALA A 85 22.69 8.04 -9.73
C ALA A 85 21.86 7.01 -8.92
N PHE A 86 20.67 6.67 -9.41
CA PHE A 86 19.66 5.87 -8.74
C PHE A 86 19.15 4.72 -9.62
N ALA A 87 19.77 4.49 -10.78
CA ALA A 87 19.31 3.56 -11.81
C ALA A 87 19.16 2.12 -11.30
N ASP A 88 19.99 1.74 -10.32
CA ASP A 88 19.98 0.41 -9.71
C ASP A 88 19.82 0.46 -8.20
N ILE A 89 18.60 0.68 -7.71
CA ILE A 89 18.32 0.67 -6.26
C ILE A 89 17.56 -0.57 -5.84
N LEU A 90 18.06 -1.20 -4.77
CA LEU A 90 17.33 -2.19 -4.01
C LEU A 90 16.65 -1.56 -2.81
N ILE A 91 15.36 -1.82 -2.64
CA ILE A 91 14.66 -1.46 -1.41
C ILE A 91 15.27 -2.21 -0.22
N GLY A 92 15.64 -1.47 0.82
CA GLY A 92 16.34 -1.97 1.99
C GLY A 92 15.44 -2.46 3.13
N GLN A 93 14.14 -2.17 3.07
CA GLN A 93 13.16 -2.62 4.06
C GLN A 93 11.78 -2.78 3.43
N ALA A 94 11.08 -3.86 3.78
CA ALA A 94 9.69 -4.05 3.37
C ALA A 94 8.77 -3.04 4.06
N GLN A 95 7.75 -2.55 3.35
CA GLN A 95 6.82 -1.57 3.87
C GLN A 95 5.39 -1.85 3.42
N THR A 96 4.44 -1.74 4.34
CA THR A 96 3.01 -1.80 4.03
C THR A 96 2.45 -0.40 3.89
N VAL A 97 1.69 -0.16 2.82
CA VAL A 97 1.08 1.12 2.52
C VAL A 97 -0.41 0.91 2.30
N ASN A 98 -1.22 1.56 3.12
CA ASN A 98 -2.65 1.65 2.88
C ASN A 98 -2.93 2.91 2.06
N LEU A 99 -3.70 2.72 0.98
CA LEU A 99 -4.24 3.76 0.12
C LEU A 99 -5.76 3.71 0.16
N GLU A 100 -6.40 4.82 0.43
CA GLU A 100 -7.84 4.99 0.25
C GLU A 100 -8.21 5.00 -1.24
N ALA A 101 -9.51 4.93 -1.53
CA ALA A 101 -10.03 5.00 -2.90
C ALA A 101 -9.57 6.29 -3.61
N ASN A 102 -8.95 6.14 -4.78
CA ASN A 102 -8.38 7.24 -5.57
C ASN A 102 -7.34 8.12 -4.84
N GLU A 103 -6.75 7.63 -3.74
CA GLU A 103 -5.74 8.39 -3.00
C GLU A 103 -4.41 8.41 -3.77
N THR A 104 -3.72 9.56 -3.70
CA THR A 104 -2.30 9.67 -4.01
C THR A 104 -1.52 9.90 -2.73
N LYS A 105 -0.49 9.09 -2.49
CA LYS A 105 0.31 9.12 -1.28
C LYS A 105 1.79 9.02 -1.58
N GLU A 106 2.57 9.84 -0.90
CA GLU A 106 4.02 9.76 -0.93
C GLU A 106 4.54 8.84 0.18
N VAL A 107 5.51 8.00 -0.18
CA VAL A 107 6.16 7.03 0.70
C VAL A 107 7.66 7.20 0.57
N LEU A 108 8.33 7.44 1.69
CA LEU A 108 9.78 7.52 1.75
C LEU A 108 10.34 6.13 1.99
N LEU A 109 11.21 5.67 1.08
CA LEU A 109 11.78 4.33 1.10
C LEU A 109 13.26 4.35 1.41
N LEU A 110 13.67 3.38 2.23
CA LEU A 110 15.08 3.06 2.42
C LEU A 110 15.56 2.24 1.22
N GLY A 111 16.70 2.63 0.65
CA GLY A 111 17.24 1.96 -0.53
C GLY A 111 18.76 1.93 -0.58
N TYR A 112 19.32 1.01 -1.34
CA TYR A 112 20.75 0.87 -1.57
C TYR A 112 21.04 0.91 -3.07
N SER A 113 21.92 1.81 -3.51
CA SER A 113 22.39 1.85 -4.90
C SER A 113 23.45 0.76 -5.14
N LEU A 114 23.27 -0.05 -6.19
CA LEU A 114 24.16 -1.15 -6.56
C LEU A 114 25.36 -0.70 -7.40
N ASP A 115 25.19 0.35 -8.20
CA ASP A 115 26.25 0.89 -9.07
C ASP A 115 27.40 1.55 -8.27
N HIS A 116 27.17 1.89 -7.00
CA HIS A 116 28.14 2.58 -6.14
C HIS A 116 28.58 1.76 -4.92
N HIS A 117 28.78 0.46 -5.10
CA HIS A 117 29.60 -0.35 -4.19
C HIS A 117 31.03 0.23 -4.07
N ARG A 118 31.29 1.05 -3.03
CA ARG A 118 32.55 1.02 -2.25
C ARG A 118 32.66 1.98 -1.05
N ALA A 119 31.72 2.86 -0.75
CA ALA A 119 31.88 3.74 0.42
C ALA A 119 30.55 4.12 1.07
N PHE A 120 30.00 3.23 1.89
CA PHE A 120 29.17 3.68 3.00
C PHE A 120 29.76 3.19 4.32
N PRO A 121 30.20 4.08 5.22
CA PRO A 121 30.37 3.71 6.60
C PRO A 121 28.96 3.41 7.14
N SER A 122 28.80 2.24 7.74
CA SER A 122 27.73 1.97 8.70
C SER A 122 27.66 3.19 9.64
N PRO A 123 26.48 3.76 9.94
CA PRO A 123 26.40 4.69 11.05
C PRO A 123 26.96 3.94 12.26
N ALA A 124 28.04 4.47 12.83
CA ALA A 124 28.51 4.00 14.12
C ALA A 124 27.33 4.19 15.06
N VAL A 125 26.80 3.08 15.56
CA VAL A 125 25.84 3.09 16.67
C VAL A 125 26.52 3.87 17.79
N ALA A 126 25.96 5.04 18.12
CA ALA A 126 26.40 5.86 19.24
C ALA A 126 26.06 5.20 20.58
#